data_AF-A0AAE8M2B9-F1
#
_entry.id   AF-A0AAE8M2B9-F1
#
_cell.length_a   1.000
_cell.length_b   1.000
_cell.length_c   1.000
_cell.angle_alpha   90.00
_cell.angle_beta   90.00
_cell.angle_gamma   90.00
#
_symmetry.space_group_name_H-M   'P 1'
#
loop_
_entity.id
_entity.type
_entity.pdbx_description
1 polymer ?
#
loop_
_entity_poly.entity_id
_entity_poly.type
_entity_poly.pdbx_seq_one_letter_code
_entity_poly.pdbx_strand_id
1 'polypeptide(L)'
;MTAYIEVAASWLFKSFKGRDAKAFFTTSAFANHPEPTLPITSPDCGPDGATLGKDYMAGDQARFPELNWDSHEGVKEWLLVIEDPDAPLPTPVCHGYTT
;
A
#
# COMPACT_ATOMS: atom_id res chain seq x y z
N MET A 1 -18.20 17.99 -15.11
CA MET A 1 -17.04 18.54 -15.84
C MET A 1 -15.74 17.98 -15.30
N THR A 2 -15.54 17.98 -13.98
CA THR A 2 -14.40 17.38 -13.27
C THR A 2 -14.23 15.88 -13.53
N ALA A 3 -15.31 15.10 -13.52
CA ALA A 3 -15.23 13.65 -13.77
C ALA A 3 -14.62 13.28 -15.14
N TYR A 4 -14.90 14.06 -16.19
CA TYR A 4 -14.31 13.80 -17.52
C TYR A 4 -12.82 14.16 -17.58
N ILE A 5 -12.40 15.18 -16.82
CA ILE A 5 -10.99 15.57 -16.67
C ILE A 5 -10.23 14.49 -15.90
N GLU A 6 -10.80 13.97 -14.81
CA GLU A 6 -10.21 12.86 -14.04
C GLU A 6 -10.07 11.59 -14.88
N VAL A 7 -11.08 11.23 -15.67
CA VAL A 7 -11.02 10.09 -16.59
C VAL A 7 -9.94 10.30 -17.65
N ALA A 8 -9.88 11.47 -18.29
CA ALA A 8 -8.87 11.77 -19.30
C ALA A 8 -7.45 11.75 -18.73
N ALA A 9 -7.24 12.32 -17.53
CA ALA A 9 -5.96 12.27 -16.83
C ALA A 9 -5.60 10.83 -16.44
N SER A 10 -6.55 10.04 -15.94
CA SER A 10 -6.34 8.62 -15.59
C SER A 10 -5.91 7.78 -16.78
N TRP A 11 -6.44 8.07 -17.97
CA TRP A 11 -6.03 7.43 -19.22
C TRP A 11 -4.66 7.92 -19.71
N LEU A 12 -4.41 9.24 -19.65
CA LEU A 12 -3.15 9.84 -20.09
C LEU A 12 -1.97 9.33 -19.25
N PHE A 13 -2.15 9.18 -17.93
CA PHE A 13 -1.12 8.69 -17.01
C PHE A 13 -1.20 7.18 -16.75
N LYS A 14 -2.03 6.43 -17.49
CA LYS A 14 -2.21 4.98 -17.32
C LYS A 14 -0.92 4.17 -17.48
N SER A 15 0.02 4.66 -18.28
CA SER A 15 1.36 4.09 -18.49
C SER A 15 2.43 4.63 -17.54
N PHE A 16 2.11 5.68 -16.77
CA PHE A 16 2.98 6.27 -15.77
C PHE A 16 2.77 5.70 -14.37
N LYS A 17 1.68 4.94 -14.16
CA LYS A 17 1.40 4.22 -12.91
C LYS A 17 2.51 3.20 -12.62
N GLY A 18 2.99 3.20 -11.38
CA GLY A 18 4.11 2.40 -10.91
C GLY A 18 3.92 0.88 -10.97
N ARG A 19 2.69 0.36 -11.21
CA ARG A 19 2.30 -1.05 -11.45
C ARG A 19 3.18 -2.08 -10.73
N ASP A 20 3.51 -1.80 -9.48
CA ASP A 20 4.38 -2.60 -8.60
C ASP A 20 5.86 -2.69 -9.01
N ALA A 21 6.26 -2.30 -10.22
CA ALA A 21 7.63 -2.46 -10.74
C ALA A 21 8.71 -1.69 -9.95
N LYS A 22 8.30 -0.74 -9.10
CA LYS A 22 9.18 0.01 -8.19
C LYS A 22 8.73 -0.09 -6.73
N ALA A 23 7.88 -1.06 -6.41
CA ALA A 23 7.44 -1.33 -5.05
C ALA A 23 8.63 -1.77 -4.18
N PHE A 24 8.57 -1.50 -2.89
CA PHE A 24 9.70 -1.73 -1.97
C PHE A 24 10.18 -3.20 -1.99
N PHE A 25 9.24 -4.14 -2.12
CA PHE A 25 9.52 -5.58 -2.18
C PHE A 25 10.17 -6.04 -3.50
N THR A 26 10.23 -5.20 -4.54
CA THR A 26 10.92 -5.54 -5.80
C THR A 26 12.44 -5.31 -5.76
N THR A 27 12.94 -4.77 -4.66
CA THR A 27 14.37 -4.50 -4.47
C THR A 27 15.17 -5.79 -4.25
N SER A 28 16.49 -5.74 -4.48
CA SER A 28 17.37 -6.91 -4.36
C SER A 28 17.40 -7.53 -2.96
N ALA A 29 17.00 -6.78 -1.93
CA ALA A 29 16.88 -7.28 -0.56
C ALA A 29 15.85 -8.43 -0.43
N PHE A 30 14.85 -8.45 -1.31
CA PHE A 30 13.77 -9.43 -1.31
C PHE A 30 13.87 -10.44 -2.46
N ALA A 31 15.01 -10.51 -3.17
CA ALA A 31 15.16 -11.39 -4.33
C ALA A 31 14.89 -12.88 -4.02
N ASN A 32 15.14 -13.32 -2.78
CA ASN A 32 14.86 -14.68 -2.33
C ASN A 32 13.43 -14.87 -1.79
N HIS A 33 12.67 -13.80 -1.62
CA HIS A 33 11.32 -13.78 -1.05
C HIS A 33 10.39 -12.90 -1.93
N PRO A 34 10.14 -13.30 -3.19
CA PRO A 34 9.33 -12.52 -4.11
C PRO A 34 7.83 -12.54 -3.77
N GLU A 35 7.39 -13.52 -2.98
CA GLU A 35 6.00 -13.70 -2.57
C GLU A 35 5.83 -13.38 -1.08
N PRO A 36 4.64 -12.92 -0.65
CA PRO A 36 4.34 -12.67 0.76
C PRO A 36 4.54 -13.92 1.61
N THR A 37 5.37 -13.82 2.65
CA THR A 37 5.69 -14.93 3.56
C THR A 37 4.94 -14.88 4.88
N LEU A 38 4.40 -13.70 5.25
CA LEU A 38 3.72 -13.46 6.51
C LEU A 38 2.33 -12.87 6.24
N PRO A 39 1.23 -13.52 6.67
CA PRO A 39 -0.10 -12.96 6.55
C PRO A 39 -0.27 -11.79 7.52
N ILE A 40 -0.80 -10.68 7.01
CA ILE A 40 -1.19 -9.51 7.81
C ILE A 40 -2.71 -9.36 7.67
N THR A 41 -3.38 -9.12 8.79
CA THR A 41 -4.83 -8.93 8.85
C THR A 41 -5.16 -7.59 9.49
N SER A 42 -6.34 -7.05 9.17
CA SER A 42 -6.87 -5.85 9.80
C SER A 42 -8.32 -6.09 10.20
N PRO A 43 -8.66 -6.06 11.50
CA PRO A 43 -10.06 -6.14 11.94
C PRO A 43 -10.85 -4.90 11.47
N ASP A 44 -10.16 -3.79 11.25
CA ASP A 44 -10.71 -2.51 10.84
C ASP A 44 -11.03 -2.44 9.34
N CYS A 45 -10.11 -2.91 8.49
CA CYS A 45 -10.26 -2.82 7.03
C CYS A 45 -11.01 -4.02 6.43
N GLY A 46 -11.07 -5.16 7.13
CA GLY A 46 -11.66 -6.40 6.63
C GLY A 46 -10.69 -7.28 5.83
N PRO A 47 -11.19 -8.25 5.04
CA PRO A 47 -10.35 -9.18 4.28
C PRO A 47 -9.58 -8.50 3.15
N ASP A 48 -8.62 -9.21 2.56
CA ASP A 48 -7.88 -8.73 1.40
C ASP A 48 -8.83 -8.28 0.25
N GLY A 49 -8.49 -7.16 -0.39
CA GLY A 49 -9.31 -6.50 -1.39
C GLY A 49 -10.55 -5.75 -0.85
N ALA A 50 -10.73 -5.64 0.46
CA ALA A 50 -11.80 -4.84 1.05
C ALA A 50 -11.59 -3.33 0.80
N THR A 51 -12.70 -2.59 0.78
CA THR A 51 -12.68 -1.13 0.64
C THR A 51 -12.44 -0.48 1.99
N LEU A 52 -11.44 0.40 2.09
CA LEU A 52 -11.17 1.15 3.32
C LEU A 52 -12.38 1.98 3.75
N GLY A 53 -12.70 1.92 5.05
CA GLY A 53 -13.71 2.76 5.67
C GLY A 53 -13.32 4.25 5.63
N LYS A 54 -14.33 5.12 5.68
CA LYS A 54 -14.14 6.58 5.64
C LYS A 54 -13.16 7.11 6.68
N ASP A 55 -13.19 6.54 7.89
CA ASP A 55 -12.31 6.97 8.99
C ASP A 55 -10.81 6.76 8.71
N TYR A 56 -10.47 5.91 7.73
CA TYR A 56 -9.10 5.57 7.32
C TYR A 56 -8.70 6.22 5.98
N MET A 57 -9.60 6.99 5.36
CA MET A 57 -9.34 7.72 4.13
C MET A 57 -8.89 9.15 4.41
N ALA A 58 -8.13 9.72 3.47
CA ALA A 58 -7.71 11.11 3.53
C ALA A 58 -8.92 12.05 3.43
N GLY A 59 -9.06 12.98 4.39
CA GLY A 59 -10.13 13.99 4.41
C GLY A 59 -11.15 13.81 5.53
N ASP A 60 -11.22 12.63 6.15
CA ASP A 60 -12.03 12.38 7.34
C ASP A 60 -11.12 12.34 8.60
N GLN A 61 -11.17 11.26 9.38
CA GLN A 61 -10.43 11.15 10.64
C GLN A 61 -8.96 10.77 10.46
N ALA A 62 -8.56 10.32 9.25
CA ALA A 62 -7.21 9.91 8.90
C ALA A 62 -6.58 8.97 9.95
N ARG A 63 -7.38 8.03 10.47
CA ARG A 63 -6.90 7.05 11.45
C ARG A 63 -6.00 6.02 10.77
N PHE A 64 -5.02 5.54 11.52
CA PHE A 64 -4.25 4.38 11.11
C PHE A 64 -5.03 3.11 11.49
N PRO A 65 -5.26 2.16 10.57
CA PRO A 65 -5.98 0.93 10.87
C PRO A 65 -5.16 0.02 11.78
N GLU A 66 -5.85 -0.74 12.61
CA GLU A 66 -5.20 -1.82 13.35
C GLU A 66 -4.70 -2.90 12.39
N LEU A 67 -3.46 -3.37 12.60
CA LEU A 67 -2.83 -4.44 11.84
C LEU A 67 -2.33 -5.51 12.79
N ASN A 68 -2.60 -6.77 12.43
CA ASN A 68 -2.27 -7.95 13.23
C ASN A 68 -1.51 -8.97 12.39
N TRP A 69 -0.43 -9.51 12.94
CA TRP A 69 0.37 -10.58 12.35
C TRP A 69 1.01 -11.44 13.45
N ASP A 70 1.39 -12.67 13.09
CA ASP A 70 2.02 -13.59 14.01
C ASP A 70 3.49 -13.24 14.26
N SER A 71 3.88 -13.21 15.54
CA SER A 71 5.28 -13.02 15.93
C SER A 71 6.15 -14.20 15.47
N HIS A 72 7.41 -13.93 15.14
CA HIS A 72 8.40 -14.92 14.72
C HIS A 72 9.63 -14.91 15.64
N GLU A 73 10.17 -16.09 15.93
CA GLU A 73 11.39 -16.21 16.73
C GLU A 73 12.58 -15.55 16.01
N GLY A 74 13.41 -14.84 16.79
CA GLY A 74 14.61 -14.18 16.27
C GLY A 74 14.38 -12.80 15.65
N VAL A 75 13.13 -12.32 15.57
CA VAL A 75 12.84 -10.95 15.13
C VAL A 75 13.19 -9.95 16.24
N LYS A 76 13.97 -8.93 15.90
CA LYS A 76 14.37 -7.87 16.83
C LYS A 76 13.51 -6.61 16.71
N GLU A 77 13.08 -6.30 15.50
CA GLU A 77 12.30 -5.12 15.15
C GLU A 77 11.51 -5.40 13.88
N TRP A 78 10.43 -4.64 13.69
CA TRP A 78 9.57 -4.73 12.51
C TRP A 78 9.58 -3.39 11.77
N LEU A 79 9.71 -3.45 10.45
CA LEU A 79 9.54 -2.29 9.58
C LEU A 79 8.21 -2.44 8.84
N LEU A 80 7.33 -1.47 8.99
CA LEU A 80 6.09 -1.41 8.23
C LEU A 80 6.20 -0.36 7.11
N VAL A 81 6.01 -0.80 5.87
CA VAL A 81 5.99 0.04 4.67
C VAL A 81 4.61 -0.09 4.03
N ILE A 82 3.89 1.03 3.92
CA ILE A 82 2.59 1.09 3.25
C ILE A 82 2.76 1.97 2.01
N GLU A 83 2.56 1.40 0.84
CA GLU A 83 2.75 2.08 -0.44
C GLU A 83 1.50 1.98 -1.33
N ASP A 84 1.25 3.03 -2.12
CA ASP A 84 0.23 3.08 -3.17
C ASP A 84 0.93 3.03 -4.56
N PRO A 85 0.94 1.85 -5.22
CA PRO A 85 1.47 1.71 -6.57
C PRO A 85 0.52 2.21 -7.68
N ASP A 86 -0.74 2.47 -7.34
CA ASP A 86 -1.81 2.92 -8.24
C ASP A 86 -1.90 4.44 -8.38
N ALA A 87 -1.21 5.16 -7.49
CA ALA A 87 -1.01 6.60 -7.56
C ALA A 87 -0.53 7.01 -8.97
N PRO A 88 -1.00 8.14 -9.52
CA PRO A 88 -0.63 8.62 -10.85
C PRO A 88 0.78 9.25 -10.85
N LEU A 89 1.74 8.61 -10.19
CA LEU A 89 3.13 9.04 -10.04
C LEU A 89 4.08 7.92 -10.50
N PRO A 90 5.28 8.29 -10.99
CA PRO A 90 6.24 7.33 -11.55
C PRO A 90 6.89 6.40 -10.51
N THR A 91 6.64 6.62 -9.22
CA THR A 91 7.12 5.81 -8.10
C THR A 91 5.96 5.61 -7.12
N PRO A 92 5.82 4.41 -6.51
CA PRO A 92 4.82 4.18 -5.48
C PRO A 92 4.89 5.24 -4.38
N VAL A 93 3.73 5.71 -3.94
CA VAL A 93 3.64 6.72 -2.88
C VAL A 93 3.70 6.00 -1.55
N CYS A 94 4.73 6.28 -0.75
CA CYS A 94 4.80 5.77 0.61
C CYS A 94 3.86 6.60 1.50
N HIS A 95 2.83 5.97 2.04
CA HIS A 95 1.83 6.58 2.92
C HIS A 95 2.23 6.52 4.40
N GLY A 96 3.10 5.58 4.78
CA GLY A 96 3.54 5.43 6.17
C GLY A 96 4.84 4.64 6.30
N TYR A 97 5.68 5.11 7.22
CA TYR A 97 6.87 4.43 7.71
C TYR A 97 6.81 4.42 9.24
N THR A 98 6.93 3.26 9.85
CA THR A 98 7.15 3.14 11.29
C THR A 98 8.15 2.03 11.56
N THR A 99 9.03 2.29 12.53
CA THR A 99 10.05 1.38 13.08
C THR A 99 9.71 1.04 14.50
#